data_AF-A0A550H7X1-F1
#
_entry.id   AF-A0A550H7X1-F1
#
_cell.length_a   1.000
_cell.length_b   1.000
_cell.length_c   1.000
_cell.angle_alpha   90.00
_cell.angle_beta   90.00
_cell.angle_gamma   90.00
#
_symmetry.space_group_name_H-M   'P 1'
#
loop_
_entity.id
_entity.type
_entity.pdbx_description
1 polymer ?
#
loop_
_entity_poly.entity_id
_entity_poly.type
_entity_poly.pdbx_seq_one_letter_code
_entity_poly.pdbx_strand_id
1 'polypeptide(L)' 'MSFEDLPVSVGVTFEGERIRKADMQVELGGPKVDKKFELVLSRKSNEVEDGKILIIGPDLKDLEEGESHPFGILIEVAG' A
#
# COMPACT_ATOMS: atom_id res chain seq x y z
N MET A 1 -12.54 11.27 -7.11
CA MET A 1 -11.27 11.72 -6.53
C MET A 1 -10.37 12.16 -7.66
N SER A 2 -9.81 13.37 -7.57
CA SER A 2 -8.68 13.77 -8.43
C SER A 2 -7.38 13.24 -7.82
N PHE A 3 -6.37 13.00 -8.65
CA PHE A 3 -5.03 12.61 -8.20
C PHE A 3 -4.11 13.83 -7.99
N GLU A 4 -4.66 15.05 -8.07
CA GLU A 4 -3.91 16.31 -8.08
C GLU A 4 -3.18 16.59 -6.77
N ASP A 5 -3.69 16.07 -5.65
CA ASP A 5 -3.11 16.27 -4.31
C ASP A 5 -2.02 15.24 -3.94
N LEU A 6 -1.69 14.31 -4.83
CA LEU A 6 -0.66 13.30 -4.57
C LEU A 6 0.74 13.86 -4.85
N PRO A 7 1.76 13.54 -4.02
CA PRO A 7 3.12 14.03 -4.20
C PRO A 7 3.85 13.37 -5.39
N VAL A 8 3.16 12.50 -6.13
CA VAL A 8 3.67 11.72 -7.25
C VAL A 8 2.64 11.71 -8.37
N SER A 9 3.13 11.59 -9.61
CA SER A 9 2.24 11.46 -10.77
C SER A 9 1.56 10.09 -10.78
N VAL A 10 0.25 10.06 -11.03
CA VAL A 10 -0.54 8.82 -11.15
C VAL A 10 -1.19 8.76 -12.53
N GLY A 11 -1.01 7.65 -13.24
CA GLY A 11 -1.59 7.48 -14.57
C GLY A 11 -1.18 6.15 -15.22
N VAL A 12 -1.98 5.70 -16.18
CA VAL A 12 -1.80 4.41 -16.88
C VAL A 12 -0.45 4.32 -17.59
N THR A 13 0.10 5.45 -18.02
CA THR A 13 1.42 5.52 -18.68
C THR A 13 2.57 4.97 -17.80
N PHE A 14 2.41 4.97 -16.47
CA PHE A 14 3.44 4.51 -15.54
C PHE A 14 3.30 3.02 -15.15
N GLU A 15 2.25 2.31 -15.58
CA GLU A 15 2.02 0.89 -15.19
C GLU A 15 3.18 -0.03 -15.59
N GLY A 16 3.84 0.25 -16.72
CA GLY A 16 5.00 -0.51 -17.20
C GLY A 16 6.35 -0.12 -16.58
N GLU A 17 6.36 0.83 -15.65
CA GLU A 17 7.58 1.25 -14.96
C GLU A 17 8.14 0.12 -14.10
N ARG A 18 9.47 -0.03 -14.10
CA ARG A 18 10.17 -1.02 -13.30
C ARG A 18 11.20 -0.34 -12.40
N ILE A 19 11.00 -0.46 -11.10
CA ILE A 19 11.96 -0.02 -10.08
C ILE A 19 13.05 -1.10 -9.94
N ARG A 20 14.31 -0.75 -10.22
CA ARG A 20 15.45 -1.65 -10.04
C ARG A 20 15.96 -1.56 -8.60
N LYS A 21 16.71 -2.57 -8.14
CA LYS A 21 17.23 -2.61 -6.76
C LYS A 21 18.03 -1.35 -6.37
N ALA A 22 18.79 -0.78 -7.31
CA ALA A 22 19.57 0.43 -7.06
C ALA A 22 18.71 1.70 -6.86
N ASP A 23 17.46 1.68 -7.33
CA ASP A 23 16.52 2.80 -7.31
C ASP A 23 15.36 2.55 -6.31
N MET A 24 15.38 1.43 -5.59
CA MET A 24 14.33 1.00 -4.68
C MET A 24 14.58 1.54 -3.27
N GLN A 25 13.66 2.34 -2.74
CA GLN A 25 13.74 2.84 -1.37
C GLN A 25 13.39 1.74 -0.35
N VAL A 26 12.28 1.03 -0.52
CA VAL A 26 11.86 -0.10 0.33
C VAL A 26 11.10 -1.14 -0.51
N GLU A 27 11.11 -2.40 -0.08
CA GLU A 27 10.24 -3.45 -0.64
C GLU A 27 9.15 -3.82 0.37
N LEU A 28 7.88 -3.64 0.00
CA LEU A 28 6.75 -4.06 0.85
C LEU A 28 6.35 -5.49 0.48
N GLY A 29 6.73 -6.44 1.33
CA GLY A 29 6.57 -7.86 1.08
C GLY A 29 7.69 -8.43 0.20
N GLY A 30 7.35 -8.84 -1.02
CA GLY A 30 8.30 -9.52 -1.91
C GLY A 30 8.63 -10.98 -1.51
N PRO A 31 9.46 -11.68 -2.30
CA PRO A 31 9.71 -13.12 -2.13
C PRO A 31 10.40 -13.50 -0.81
N LYS A 32 11.13 -12.57 -0.19
CA LYS A 32 11.92 -12.80 1.04
C LYS A 32 11.10 -12.68 2.32
N VAL A 33 9.88 -12.15 2.23
CA VAL A 33 9.04 -11.86 3.40
C VAL A 33 7.91 -12.89 3.48
N ASP A 34 7.90 -13.70 4.54
CA ASP A 34 6.91 -14.78 4.69
C ASP A 34 5.49 -14.24 4.91
N LYS A 35 5.35 -13.12 5.63
CA LYS A 35 4.06 -12.54 6.01
C LYS A 35 3.75 -11.31 5.15
N LYS A 36 2.89 -11.50 4.16
CA LYS A 36 2.40 -10.43 3.28
C LYS A 36 1.02 -10.81 2.72
N PHE A 37 0.11 -9.85 2.59
CA PHE A 37 -1.22 -10.11 2.02
C PHE A 37 -1.91 -8.85 1.50
N GLU A 38 -2.90 -9.07 0.66
CA GLU A 38 -3.96 -8.12 0.35
C GLU A 38 -5.30 -8.85 0.50
N LEU A 39 -6.28 -8.21 1.14
CA LEU A 39 -7.57 -8.83 1.43
C LEU A 39 -8.69 -7.80 1.33
N VAL A 40 -9.73 -8.15 0.58
CA VAL A 40 -10.98 -7.39 0.52
C VAL A 40 -12.05 -8.16 1.30
N LEU A 41 -12.72 -7.48 2.24
CA LEU A 41 -13.81 -8.06 3.03
C LEU A 41 -15.09 -7.23 2.86
N SER A 42 -16.19 -7.91 2.58
CA SER A 42 -17.52 -7.30 2.69
C SER A 42 -17.95 -7.24 4.16
N ARG A 43 -18.49 -6.09 4.57
CA ARG A 43 -18.98 -5.79 5.91
C ARG A 43 -20.38 -5.21 5.86
N LYS A 44 -21.05 -5.15 7.01
CA LYS A 44 -22.31 -4.39 7.12
C LYS A 44 -22.02 -2.89 7.06
N SER A 45 -22.95 -2.09 6.56
CA SER A 45 -22.77 -0.63 6.41
C SER A 45 -22.49 0.11 7.72
N ASN A 46 -22.88 -0.44 8.87
CA ASN A 46 -22.61 0.14 10.18
C ASN A 46 -21.25 -0.28 10.78
N GLU A 47 -20.50 -1.14 10.10
CA GLU A 47 -19.16 -1.61 10.49
C GLU A 47 -18.04 -0.88 9.71
N VAL A 48 -18.39 -0.12 8.67
CA VAL A 48 -17.44 0.60 7.80
C VAL A 48 -17.63 2.12 7.98
N GLU A 49 -16.51 2.82 8.12
CA GLU A 49 -16.45 4.28 8.07
C GLU A 49 -15.87 4.68 6.71
N ASP A 50 -16.70 5.26 5.84
CA ASP A 50 -16.30 5.62 4.48
C ASP A 50 -15.12 6.61 4.47
N GLY A 51 -14.14 6.35 3.62
CA GLY A 51 -12.90 7.15 3.51
C GLY A 51 -11.91 7.01 4.67
N LYS A 52 -12.16 6.17 5.68
CA LYS A 52 -11.20 5.96 6.78
C LYS A 52 -9.96 5.22 6.28
N ILE A 53 -8.80 5.79 6.57
CA ILE A 53 -7.48 5.19 6.27
C ILE A 53 -6.69 5.12 7.58
N LEU A 54 -6.08 3.97 7.86
CA LEU A 54 -5.24 3.74 9.03
C LEU A 54 -3.92 3.08 8.62
N ILE A 55 -2.83 3.49 9.26
CA ILE A 55 -1.53 2.81 9.19
C ILE A 55 -1.30 2.14 10.55
N ILE A 56 -1.24 0.80 10.56
CA ILE A 56 -1.01 0.00 11.77
C ILE A 56 0.42 -0.54 11.71
N GLY A 57 1.34 0.11 12.41
CA GLY A 57 2.78 -0.17 12.33
C GLY A 57 3.57 1.07 11.89
N PRO A 58 4.86 0.91 11.55
CA PRO A 58 5.69 2.00 11.04
C PRO A 58 5.19 2.51 9.69
N ASP A 59 5.33 3.82 9.47
CA ASP A 59 5.08 4.46 8.17
C ASP A 59 6.33 4.37 7.29
N LEU A 60 6.23 4.66 5.99
CA LEU A 60 7.32 4.49 5.02
C LEU A 60 8.60 5.23 5.41
N LYS A 61 8.47 6.42 6.00
CA LYS A 61 9.60 7.25 6.45
C LYS A 61 10.38 6.65 7.63
N ASP A 62 9.78 5.69 8.33
CA ASP A 62 10.34 5.04 9.51
C ASP A 62 10.97 3.67 9.17
N LEU A 63 10.90 3.24 7.91
CA LEU A 63 11.46 1.99 7.41
C LEU A 63 12.93 2.14 7.01
N GLU A 64 13.68 1.03 7.03
CA GLU A 64 15.08 1.01 6.64
C GLU A 64 15.21 0.97 5.11
N GLU A 65 16.04 1.86 4.56
CA GLU A 65 16.25 1.95 3.11
C GLU A 65 16.92 0.68 2.56
N GLY A 66 16.39 0.15 1.46
CA GLY A 66 16.90 -1.01 0.75
C GLY A 66 16.42 -2.37 1.29
N GLU A 67 15.64 -2.38 2.37
CA GLU A 67 15.16 -3.59 3.05
C GLU A 67 13.72 -3.99 2.65
N SER A 68 13.38 -5.24 2.94
CA SER A 68 12.05 -5.82 2.69
C SER A 68 11.25 -5.95 4.00
N HIS A 69 10.02 -5.43 4.04
CA HIS A 69 9.19 -5.39 5.26
C HIS A 69 7.87 -6.17 5.12
N PRO A 70 7.34 -6.79 6.19
CA PRO A 70 5.97 -7.32 6.21
C PRO A 70 4.95 -6.23 5.89
N PHE A 71 4.01 -6.53 4.99
CA PHE A 71 3.01 -5.57 4.53
C PHE A 71 1.66 -6.23 4.30
N GLY A 72 0.59 -5.52 4.68
CA GLY A 72 -0.77 -5.99 4.58
C GLY A 72 -1.70 -4.88 4.13
N ILE A 73 -2.52 -5.16 3.12
CA ILE A 73 -3.62 -4.28 2.71
C ILE A 73 -4.93 -4.96 3.12
N LEU A 74 -5.69 -4.31 4.01
CA LEU A 74 -7.05 -4.72 4.34
C LEU A 74 -8.02 -3.66 3.83
N ILE A 75 -8.91 -4.05 2.91
CA ILE A 75 -9.95 -3.19 2.35
C ILE A 75 -11.28 -3.71 2.84
N GLU A 76 -12.01 -2.91 3.58
CA GLU A 76 -13.36 -3.23 4.04
C GLU A 76 -14.38 -2.43 3.23
N VAL A 77 -15.31 -3.13 2.59
CA VAL A 77 -16.33 -2.55 1.71
C VAL A 77 -17.73 -2.84 2.23
N ALA A 78 -18.64 -1.89 2.06
CA ALA A 78 -20.06 -2.05 2.32
C ALA A 78 -20.86 -1.34 1.20
N GLY A 79 -22.03 -1.88 0.87
CA GLY A 79 -22.91 -1.36 -0.18
C GLY A 79 -24.28 -2.01 -0.15
#